data_AF-A0A1Q8IMK8-F1
#
_entry.id   AF-A0A1Q8IMK8-F1
#
_cell.length_a   1.000
_cell.length_b   1.000
_cell.length_c   1.000
_cell.angle_alpha   90.00
_cell.angle_beta   90.00
_cell.angle_gamma   90.00
#
_symmetry.space_group_name_H-M   'P 1'
#
loop_
_entity.id
_entity.type
_entity.pdbx_description
1 polymer ?
#
loop_
_entity_poly.entity_id
_entity_poly.type
_entity_poly.pdbx_seq_one_letter_code
_entity_poly.pdbx_strand_id
1 'polypeptide(L)'
;MKPYRLSAIALSAASLVALLPCGASADDSPRPCAALKRIVAAAPAGFASLTPDDGKGVAQPYGDDAQCSAAHRSFQCTWTPHQAAGANAEALEAVAADIAACLPDATHDQNSPGRQHFYLGGKGQRTEITLAPQGANQLRLVVSGR
;
A
#
# COMPACT_ATOMS: atom_id res chain seq x y z
N MET A 1 -48.57 -6.34 66.13
CA MET A 1 -48.90 -5.62 64.88
C MET A 1 -47.63 -5.55 64.03
N LYS A 2 -47.66 -6.06 62.79
CA LYS A 2 -46.60 -5.89 61.75
C LYS A 2 -46.80 -4.48 61.12
N PRO A 3 -45.81 -3.77 60.52
CA PRO A 3 -44.91 -4.32 59.49
C PRO A 3 -43.48 -3.71 59.34
N TYR A 4 -42.61 -4.48 58.67
CA TYR A 4 -41.62 -4.14 57.61
C TYR A 4 -40.85 -2.79 57.65
N ARG A 5 -39.55 -2.71 57.30
CA ARG A 5 -38.97 -2.87 55.96
C ARG A 5 -37.43 -2.92 56.09
N LEU A 6 -36.77 -3.96 55.54
CA LEU A 6 -36.02 -3.92 54.27
C LEU A 6 -35.04 -2.74 54.17
N SER A 7 -33.73 -3.03 54.12
CA SER A 7 -33.01 -3.03 52.83
C SER A 7 -31.51 -3.22 53.00
N ALA A 8 -30.99 -4.14 52.19
CA ALA A 8 -29.58 -4.40 51.93
C ALA A 8 -28.93 -3.21 51.21
N ILE A 9 -27.66 -2.92 51.52
CA ILE A 9 -26.80 -1.92 50.86
C ILE A 9 -25.36 -2.42 51.02
N ALA A 10 -24.48 -2.55 50.03
CA ALA A 10 -24.58 -2.53 48.58
C ALA A 10 -23.31 -3.25 48.06
N LEU A 11 -23.41 -3.93 46.92
CA LEU A 11 -22.29 -4.58 46.25
C LEU A 11 -21.25 -3.55 45.81
N SER A 12 -19.99 -3.76 46.20
CA SER A 12 -18.84 -3.06 45.64
C SER A 12 -18.64 -3.51 44.18
N ALA A 13 -19.12 -2.72 43.24
CA ALA A 13 -18.86 -2.91 41.82
C ALA A 13 -17.38 -2.64 41.53
N ALA A 14 -16.60 -3.69 41.33
CA ALA A 14 -15.23 -3.59 40.83
C ALA A 14 -15.27 -3.28 39.33
N SER A 15 -15.20 -2.00 38.99
CA SER A 15 -15.04 -1.53 37.61
C SER A 15 -13.59 -1.74 37.16
N LEU A 16 -13.25 -2.95 36.70
CA LEU A 16 -12.10 -3.10 35.80
C LEU A 16 -12.54 -2.69 34.40
N VAL A 17 -12.38 -1.40 34.09
CA VAL A 17 -12.39 -0.93 32.71
C VAL A 17 -11.13 -1.48 32.06
N ALA A 18 -11.28 -2.59 31.35
CA ALA A 18 -10.29 -3.05 30.40
C ALA A 18 -10.17 -1.98 29.31
N LEU A 19 -9.16 -1.13 29.42
CA LEU A 19 -8.68 -0.31 28.31
C LEU A 19 -8.03 -1.25 27.29
N LEU A 20 -8.87 -1.94 26.53
CA LEU A 20 -8.47 -2.47 25.24
C LEU A 20 -8.05 -1.25 24.41
N PRO A 21 -6.82 -1.18 23.89
CA PRO A 21 -6.56 -0.25 22.81
C PRO A 21 -7.42 -0.72 21.64
N CYS A 22 -8.58 -0.06 21.46
CA CYS A 22 -9.16 0.05 20.14
C CYS A 22 -8.04 0.58 19.26
N GLY A 23 -7.48 -0.29 18.42
CA GLY A 23 -6.61 0.11 17.33
C GLY A 23 -7.41 0.95 16.36
N ALA A 24 -7.64 2.21 16.71
CA ALA A 24 -8.10 3.22 15.80
C ALA A 24 -6.90 3.61 14.92
N SER A 25 -6.62 2.81 13.89
CA SER A 25 -5.86 3.29 12.74
C SER A 25 -6.83 4.02 11.82
N ALA A 26 -7.25 5.21 12.22
CA ALA A 26 -7.78 6.20 11.28
C ALA A 26 -6.58 6.98 10.71
N ASP A 27 -5.74 6.25 10.00
CA ASP A 27 -4.74 6.82 9.10
C ASP A 27 -5.18 6.34 7.72
N ASP A 28 -6.19 7.02 7.20
CA ASP A 28 -6.82 6.78 5.89
C ASP A 28 -5.91 7.25 4.74
N SER A 29 -4.70 7.73 5.06
CA SER A 29 -3.67 8.00 4.07
C SER A 29 -3.30 6.69 3.37
N PRO A 30 -3.41 6.62 2.04
CA PRO A 30 -2.99 5.45 1.31
C PRO A 30 -1.50 5.19 1.58
N ARG A 31 -1.19 4.07 2.24
CA ARG A 31 0.17 3.73 2.61
C ARG A 31 0.84 2.96 1.46
N PRO A 32 1.98 3.43 0.90
CA PRO A 32 2.71 2.76 -0.16
C PRO A 32 2.89 1.26 0.08
N CYS A 33 3.24 0.87 1.31
CA CYS A 33 3.46 -0.53 1.63
C CYS A 33 2.23 -1.42 1.55
N ALA A 34 1.07 -0.94 1.98
CA ALA A 34 -0.15 -1.75 1.95
C ALA A 34 -0.59 -1.99 0.50
N ALA A 35 -0.54 -0.94 -0.32
CA ALA A 35 -0.85 -1.01 -1.74
C ALA A 35 0.14 -1.92 -2.49
N LEU A 36 1.45 -1.70 -2.33
CA LEU A 36 2.49 -2.53 -2.97
C LEU A 36 2.35 -4.02 -2.63
N LYS A 37 2.17 -4.35 -1.33
CA LYS A 37 2.00 -5.74 -0.90
C LYS A 37 0.75 -6.37 -1.49
N ARG A 38 -0.36 -5.64 -1.53
CA ARG A 38 -1.62 -6.10 -2.13
C ARG A 38 -1.49 -6.36 -3.62
N ILE A 39 -0.88 -5.43 -4.37
CA ILE A 39 -0.68 -5.57 -5.82
C ILE A 39 0.20 -6.79 -6.13
N VAL A 40 1.33 -6.95 -5.42
CA VAL A 40 2.25 -8.08 -5.61
C VAL A 40 1.60 -9.41 -5.24
N ALA A 41 0.82 -9.46 -4.15
CA ALA A 41 0.09 -10.66 -3.73
C ALA A 41 -0.98 -11.11 -4.74
N ALA A 42 -1.50 -10.20 -5.57
CA ALA A 42 -2.46 -10.51 -6.61
C ALA A 42 -1.85 -11.11 -7.88
N ALA A 43 -0.51 -11.07 -8.04
CA ALA A 43 0.17 -11.54 -9.24
C ALA A 43 -0.10 -13.02 -9.60
N PRO A 44 -0.12 -13.99 -8.65
CA PRO A 44 -0.42 -15.40 -8.97
C PRO A 44 -1.83 -15.62 -9.52
N ALA A 45 -2.79 -14.74 -9.15
CA ALA A 45 -4.17 -14.77 -9.65
C ALA A 45 -4.35 -13.94 -10.93
N GLY A 46 -3.26 -13.48 -11.55
CA GLY A 46 -3.29 -12.68 -12.77
C GLY A 46 -3.88 -11.28 -12.59
N PHE A 47 -3.85 -10.73 -11.36
CA PHE A 47 -4.34 -9.38 -11.02
C PHE A 47 -5.85 -9.15 -11.17
N ALA A 48 -6.65 -10.20 -11.40
CA ALA A 48 -8.08 -10.09 -11.67
C ALA A 48 -8.90 -9.51 -10.49
N SER A 49 -8.38 -9.59 -9.27
CA SER A 49 -9.01 -9.02 -8.07
C SER A 49 -8.69 -7.55 -7.83
N LEU A 50 -7.80 -6.95 -8.63
CA LEU A 50 -7.37 -5.56 -8.43
C LEU A 50 -8.33 -4.59 -9.11
N THR A 51 -8.55 -3.46 -8.46
CA THR A 51 -9.27 -2.30 -9.01
C THR A 51 -8.30 -1.14 -9.23
N PRO A 52 -8.69 -0.09 -9.97
CA PRO A 52 -7.86 1.11 -10.10
C PRO A 52 -7.47 1.75 -8.77
N ASP A 53 -8.31 1.62 -7.73
CA ASP A 53 -8.05 2.19 -6.41
C ASP A 53 -6.87 1.53 -5.69
N ASP A 54 -6.57 0.26 -6.00
CA ASP A 54 -5.47 -0.48 -5.38
C ASP A 54 -4.09 0.14 -5.68
N GLY A 55 -3.98 0.87 -6.79
CA GLY A 55 -2.75 1.55 -7.18
C GLY A 55 -2.60 2.98 -6.65
N LYS A 56 -3.68 3.61 -6.19
CA LYS A 56 -3.64 4.98 -5.66
C LYS A 56 -2.69 5.11 -4.48
N GLY A 57 -2.64 4.08 -3.64
CA GLY A 57 -1.75 4.08 -2.48
C GLY A 57 -0.28 3.94 -2.79
N VAL A 58 0.10 3.56 -4.01
CA VAL A 58 1.51 3.60 -4.44
C VAL A 58 1.87 4.98 -5.00
N ALA A 59 0.94 5.60 -5.72
CA ALA A 59 1.14 6.92 -6.29
C ALA A 59 1.15 8.01 -5.22
N GLN A 60 0.34 7.89 -4.17
CA GLN A 60 0.41 8.76 -2.99
C GLN A 60 1.55 8.29 -2.08
N PRO A 61 2.42 9.19 -1.57
CA PRO A 61 2.27 10.65 -1.46
C PRO A 61 2.81 11.47 -2.64
N TYR A 62 3.19 10.83 -3.76
CA TYR A 62 3.90 11.48 -4.87
C TYR A 62 2.98 12.12 -5.91
N GLY A 63 1.72 11.74 -6.02
CA GLY A 63 0.77 12.26 -6.99
C GLY A 63 -0.66 11.85 -6.65
N ASP A 64 -1.63 12.64 -7.12
CA ASP A 64 -3.06 12.45 -6.81
C ASP A 64 -3.91 11.99 -8.00
N ASP A 65 -3.34 12.02 -9.21
CA ASP A 65 -4.04 11.77 -10.48
C ASP A 65 -3.81 10.34 -11.02
N ALA A 66 -3.54 9.39 -10.13
CA ALA A 66 -3.22 8.02 -10.49
C ALA A 66 -4.31 7.38 -11.35
N GLN A 67 -3.93 6.96 -12.55
CA GLN A 67 -4.74 6.16 -13.46
C GLN A 67 -4.18 4.76 -13.51
N CYS A 68 -4.94 3.80 -12.99
CA CYS A 68 -4.50 2.41 -12.90
C CYS A 68 -5.44 1.47 -13.65
N SER A 69 -4.87 0.39 -14.19
CA SER A 69 -5.62 -0.67 -14.85
C SER A 69 -5.00 -2.03 -14.61
N ALA A 70 -5.87 -3.03 -14.40
CA ALA A 70 -5.50 -4.43 -14.41
C ALA A 70 -5.70 -5.01 -15.81
N ALA A 71 -4.76 -5.83 -16.25
CA ALA A 71 -4.84 -6.65 -17.44
C ALA A 71 -4.37 -8.06 -17.11
N HIS A 72 -4.65 -9.02 -18.00
CA HIS A 72 -4.19 -10.39 -17.82
C HIS A 72 -2.65 -10.41 -17.66
N ARG A 73 -2.18 -10.79 -16.45
CA ARG A 73 -0.77 -10.84 -16.02
C ARG A 73 -0.06 -9.50 -15.76
N SER A 74 -0.78 -8.38 -15.71
CA SER A 74 -0.16 -7.12 -15.25
C SER A 74 -1.14 -6.16 -14.58
N PHE A 75 -0.61 -5.32 -13.71
CA PHE A 75 -1.25 -4.15 -13.15
C PHE A 75 -0.37 -2.94 -13.42
N GLN A 76 -0.93 -1.89 -14.00
CA GLN A 76 -0.19 -0.69 -14.36
C GLN A 76 -0.83 0.55 -13.77
N CYS A 77 -0.01 1.53 -13.40
CA CYS A 77 -0.44 2.83 -12.94
C CYS A 77 0.41 3.93 -13.60
N THR A 78 -0.23 5.05 -13.91
CA THR A 78 0.45 6.28 -14.34
C THR A 78 -0.04 7.46 -13.51
N TRP A 79 0.86 8.36 -13.13
CA TRP A 79 0.52 9.57 -12.39
C TRP A 79 1.53 10.69 -12.69
N THR A 80 1.12 11.91 -12.42
CA THR A 80 1.95 13.12 -12.46
C THR A 80 2.55 13.34 -11.07
N PRO A 81 3.89 13.33 -10.91
CA PRO A 81 4.49 13.67 -9.63
C PRO A 81 4.16 15.10 -9.19
N HIS A 82 3.97 15.31 -7.88
CA HIS A 82 3.86 16.62 -7.28
C HIS A 82 5.15 17.41 -7.52
N GLN A 83 5.02 18.70 -7.80
CA GLN A 83 6.15 19.60 -8.10
C GLN A 83 7.20 19.68 -6.98
N ALA A 84 6.85 19.28 -5.74
CA ALA A 84 7.77 19.23 -4.61
C ALA A 84 8.69 17.99 -4.62
N ALA A 85 8.42 16.98 -5.45
CA ALA A 85 9.22 15.77 -5.60
C ALA A 85 10.30 15.89 -6.70
N GLY A 86 10.66 17.12 -7.09
CA GLY A 86 11.65 17.42 -8.11
C GLY A 86 11.29 16.88 -9.51
N ALA A 87 12.24 16.99 -10.44
CA ALA A 87 12.13 16.37 -11.75
C ALA A 87 11.80 14.86 -11.61
N ASN A 88 11.20 14.23 -12.62
CA ASN A 88 10.79 12.80 -12.57
C ASN A 88 11.83 11.84 -11.98
N ALA A 89 13.12 12.16 -12.04
CA ALA A 89 14.20 11.40 -11.40
C ALA A 89 14.07 11.31 -9.87
N GLU A 90 13.82 12.42 -9.17
CA GLU A 90 13.68 12.44 -7.70
C GLU A 90 12.42 11.67 -7.26
N ALA A 91 11.30 11.89 -7.93
CA ALA A 91 10.07 11.14 -7.69
C ALA A 91 10.24 9.63 -7.98
N LEU A 92 11.00 9.28 -9.02
CA LEU A 92 11.31 7.90 -9.37
C LEU A 92 12.18 7.23 -8.30
N GLU A 93 13.18 7.92 -7.77
CA GLU A 93 14.02 7.44 -6.68
C GLU A 93 13.24 7.26 -5.38
N ALA A 94 12.34 8.20 -5.05
CA ALA A 94 11.53 8.13 -3.83
C ALA A 94 10.56 6.92 -3.85
N VAL A 95 9.86 6.71 -4.97
CA VAL A 95 8.98 5.53 -5.12
C VAL A 95 9.80 4.24 -5.11
N ALA A 96 11.01 4.22 -5.70
CA ALA A 96 11.88 3.06 -5.64
C ALA A 96 12.37 2.75 -4.22
N ALA A 97 12.61 3.78 -3.40
CA ALA A 97 12.93 3.61 -1.98
C ALA A 97 11.76 2.98 -1.22
N ASP A 98 10.53 3.40 -1.48
CA ASP A 98 9.33 2.77 -0.90
C ASP A 98 9.17 1.32 -1.35
N ILE A 99 9.40 1.01 -2.63
CA ILE A 99 9.37 -0.38 -3.11
C ILE A 99 10.36 -1.24 -2.33
N ALA A 100 11.60 -0.79 -2.19
CA ALA A 100 12.64 -1.51 -1.44
C ALA A 100 12.29 -1.66 0.05
N ALA A 101 11.74 -0.61 0.67
CA ALA A 101 11.37 -0.63 2.09
C ALA A 101 10.15 -1.53 2.37
N CYS A 102 9.16 -1.51 1.47
CA CYS A 102 7.89 -2.20 1.66
C CYS A 102 7.92 -3.67 1.24
N LEU A 103 8.82 -4.05 0.33
CA LEU A 103 8.96 -5.39 -0.23
C LEU A 103 10.37 -5.94 0.06
N PRO A 104 10.65 -6.39 1.30
CA PRO A 104 11.99 -6.79 1.71
C PRO A 104 12.54 -8.02 0.95
N ASP A 105 11.65 -8.83 0.36
CA ASP A 105 12.03 -10.00 -0.45
C ASP A 105 12.28 -9.65 -1.94
N ALA A 106 12.13 -8.38 -2.33
CA ALA A 106 12.39 -7.93 -3.68
C ALA A 106 13.88 -7.74 -3.94
N THR A 107 14.36 -8.28 -5.05
CA THR A 107 15.71 -7.99 -5.55
C THR A 107 15.64 -6.78 -6.47
N HIS A 108 16.43 -5.74 -6.17
CA HIS A 108 16.63 -4.58 -7.02
C HIS A 108 17.75 -4.89 -8.04
N ASP A 109 17.41 -5.15 -9.30
CA ASP A 109 18.38 -5.57 -10.33
C ASP A 109 18.71 -4.49 -11.36
N GLN A 110 17.93 -3.40 -11.42
CA GLN A 110 18.30 -2.21 -12.17
C GLN A 110 17.96 -0.93 -11.43
N ASN A 111 18.99 -0.13 -11.16
CA ASN A 111 18.90 1.22 -10.62
C ASN A 111 19.52 2.20 -11.64
N SER A 112 18.69 2.97 -12.33
CA SER A 112 19.15 3.97 -13.29
C SER A 112 18.24 5.21 -13.30
N PRO A 113 18.73 6.39 -13.71
CA PRO A 113 17.93 7.63 -13.70
C PRO A 113 16.62 7.55 -14.50
N GLY A 114 16.54 6.67 -15.49
CA GLY A 114 15.35 6.49 -16.35
C GLY A 114 14.53 5.24 -16.05
N ARG A 115 14.97 4.37 -15.14
CA ARG A 115 14.27 3.11 -14.84
C ARG A 115 14.76 2.48 -13.54
N GLN A 116 13.80 2.05 -12.73
CA GLN A 116 14.00 1.23 -11.54
C GLN A 116 13.30 -0.10 -11.78
N HIS A 117 13.94 -1.20 -11.42
CA HIS A 117 13.38 -2.53 -11.61
C HIS A 117 13.65 -3.43 -10.43
N PHE A 118 12.60 -4.14 -10.01
CA PHE A 118 12.64 -5.10 -8.94
C PHE A 118 11.99 -6.39 -9.40
N TYR A 119 12.39 -7.52 -8.81
CA TYR A 119 11.63 -8.74 -8.94
C TYR A 119 11.51 -9.48 -7.60
N LEU A 120 10.42 -10.22 -7.45
CA LEU A 120 10.17 -11.14 -6.35
C LEU A 120 10.03 -12.57 -6.89
N GLY A 121 10.42 -13.55 -6.08
CA GLY A 121 10.25 -14.97 -6.39
C GLY A 121 11.31 -15.58 -7.31
N GLY A 122 11.20 -16.90 -7.48
CA GLY A 122 12.12 -17.71 -8.27
C GLY A 122 11.83 -17.67 -9.77
N LYS A 123 12.77 -18.18 -10.59
CA LYS A 123 12.57 -18.32 -12.04
C LYS A 123 11.28 -19.12 -12.31
N GLY A 124 10.41 -18.60 -13.18
CA GLY A 124 9.14 -19.24 -13.57
C GLY A 124 7.92 -18.84 -12.73
N GLN A 125 8.10 -18.09 -11.63
CA GLN A 125 7.01 -17.53 -10.82
C GLN A 125 7.36 -16.10 -10.38
N ARG A 126 8.07 -15.35 -11.25
CA ARG A 126 8.55 -14.01 -10.90
C ARG A 126 7.42 -12.99 -10.98
N THR A 127 7.33 -12.16 -9.96
CA THR A 127 6.63 -10.88 -10.03
C THR A 127 7.67 -9.80 -10.33
N GLU A 128 7.54 -9.14 -11.48
CA GLU A 128 8.40 -8.04 -11.90
C GLU A 128 7.72 -6.71 -11.58
N ILE A 129 8.49 -5.74 -11.09
CA ILE A 129 8.04 -4.38 -10.79
C ILE A 129 8.95 -3.42 -11.55
N THR A 130 8.40 -2.69 -12.51
CA THR A 130 9.12 -1.67 -13.26
C THR A 130 8.54 -0.29 -12.92
N LEU A 131 9.40 0.66 -12.62
CA LEU A 131 9.07 2.07 -12.51
C LEU A 131 9.92 2.88 -13.50
N ALA A 132 9.28 3.71 -14.32
CA ALA A 132 9.97 4.55 -15.30
C ALA A 132 9.15 5.80 -15.62
N PRO A 133 9.77 6.88 -16.16
CA PRO A 133 9.04 8.01 -16.70
C PRO A 133 8.17 7.59 -17.90
N GLN A 134 6.99 8.20 -18.01
CA GLN A 134 6.13 8.16 -19.19
C GLN A 134 6.03 9.57 -19.77
N GLY A 135 6.74 9.81 -20.86
CA GLY A 135 6.85 11.15 -21.43
C GLY A 135 7.57 12.11 -20.49
N ALA A 136 7.27 13.41 -20.61
CA ALA A 136 8.00 14.45 -19.90
C ALA A 136 7.62 14.58 -18.42
N ASN A 137 6.37 14.30 -18.05
CA ASN A 137 5.80 14.74 -16.75
C ASN A 137 5.07 13.64 -15.96
N GLN A 138 5.13 12.38 -16.40
CA GLN A 138 4.46 11.29 -15.69
C GLN A 138 5.44 10.20 -15.29
N LEU A 139 5.11 9.48 -14.23
CA LEU A 139 5.70 8.19 -13.89
C LEU A 139 4.74 7.07 -14.28
N ARG A 140 5.31 5.92 -14.58
CA ARG A 140 4.59 4.68 -14.85
C ARG A 140 5.16 3.55 -14.00
N LEU A 141 4.28 2.94 -13.21
CA LEU A 141 4.50 1.68 -12.52
C LEU A 141 3.87 0.54 -13.32
N VAL A 142 4.59 -0.57 -13.45
CA VAL A 142 4.05 -1.83 -13.96
C VAL A 142 4.46 -2.95 -13.01
N VAL A 143 3.47 -3.71 -12.56
CA VAL A 143 3.68 -4.97 -11.86
C VAL A 143 3.17 -6.09 -12.75
N SER A 144 4.00 -7.09 -13.04
CA SER A 144 3.62 -8.20 -13.91
C SER A 144 4.01 -9.54 -13.33
N GLY A 145 3.14 -10.53 -13.49
CA GLY A 145 3.36 -11.91 -13.04
C GLY A 145 3.78 -12.81 -14.19
N ARG A 146 4.81 -13.62 -13.99
CA ARG A 146 5.21 -14.66 -14.94
C ARG A 146 4.51 -15.99 -14.68
#